data_AF-A0A7J8D455-F1
#
_entry.id   AF-A0A7J8D455-F1
#
_cell.length_a   1.000
_cell.length_b   1.000
_cell.length_c   1.000
_cell.angle_alpha   90.00
_cell.angle_beta   90.00
_cell.angle_gamma   90.00
#
_symmetry.space_group_name_H-M   'P 1'
#
loop_
_entity.id
_entity.type
_entity.pdbx_description
1 polymer ?
#
loop_
_entity_poly.entity_id
_entity_poly.type
_entity_poly.pdbx_seq_one_letter_code
_entity_poly.pdbx_strand_id
1 'polypeptide(L)'
;MLRVRRTELCRLGFGLSRRLHQQPVMALRREDVNAWERRAPLAPRHIKGITDLGYKVLIQPSNRRAIHDKEYVKAGGILQEDISEACLILGVKRPPEDKLMSKKTYAFFSHTIKAQEANMGLLDEILRQEIRLIDYEKMVDHRGIRVVAFGQWAGVAGMINILHGMGLRLLALGHHTPFMHIGMAHNYRNSSQAVQAVRDAGYEISLGLMPKSIGPLTFVFTGTGNVSKGAQEIFNELPCEYVEPHELKEVSKTGDLRKVYGTVLSRHHHLVRKTDGAYDPVEYDRYPERYITRFNTDIAPYTTCFINGIYWEQNTPRLLTRQDAQSLLAPVKSSVVNVEGCPALPHKLVAICDISADTGGSIEFMTECTTIERPFCMYDADQHIIHDSVEGSGILMCSIDNLPAQLPIEATEYFGDMLYPYVEEMILSDATQPLESQNFSPVVRDAVITSNGTLPDKYKYIQKLRESRELAQSLSMATKKKVLVLGSGYVSEPVLEYLSRDDNIEITALT
;
A
#
# COMPACT_ATOMS: atom_id res chain seq x y z
N MET A 1 31.96 -9.08 -75.50
CA MET A 1 31.52 -10.14 -74.56
C MET A 1 30.66 -9.46 -73.52
N LEU A 2 29.33 -9.54 -73.67
CA LEU A 2 28.42 -10.43 -72.91
C LEU A 2 28.27 -9.96 -71.45
N ARG A 3 27.09 -9.76 -70.83
CA ARG A 3 25.68 -9.58 -71.23
C ARG A 3 24.94 -9.33 -69.90
N VAL A 4 24.12 -8.28 -69.86
CA VAL A 4 22.80 -8.13 -69.19
C VAL A 4 22.31 -9.25 -68.24
N ARG A 5 21.81 -8.87 -67.05
CA ARG A 5 20.41 -9.15 -66.62
C ARG A 5 19.96 -8.31 -65.41
N ARG A 6 19.06 -7.35 -65.69
CA ARG A 6 17.99 -6.88 -64.78
C ARG A 6 16.92 -7.97 -64.72
N THR A 7 16.30 -8.14 -63.56
CA THR A 7 14.97 -8.75 -63.44
C THR A 7 14.11 -7.88 -62.55
N GLU A 8 12.94 -7.54 -63.07
CA GLU A 8 11.88 -6.72 -62.50
C GLU A 8 10.85 -7.57 -61.73
N LEU A 9 10.11 -6.87 -60.86
CA LEU A 9 8.76 -7.12 -60.35
C LEU A 9 8.45 -8.41 -59.55
N CYS A 10 8.00 -8.19 -58.31
CA CYS A 10 6.61 -8.53 -57.97
C CYS A 10 6.13 -7.69 -56.77
N ARG A 11 5.33 -6.64 -57.06
CA ARG A 11 4.45 -6.01 -56.07
C ARG A 11 3.25 -6.94 -55.89
N LEU A 12 3.29 -7.79 -54.87
CA LEU A 12 2.09 -8.48 -54.39
C LEU A 12 1.26 -7.48 -53.58
N GLY A 13 0.33 -6.84 -54.27
CA GLY A 13 -0.78 -6.14 -53.64
C GLY A 13 -1.65 -7.15 -52.91
N PHE A 14 -1.51 -7.21 -51.58
CA PHE A 14 -2.54 -7.80 -50.75
C PHE A 14 -3.70 -6.82 -50.67
N GLY A 15 -4.68 -7.02 -51.56
CA GLY A 15 -6.04 -6.58 -51.33
C GLY A 15 -6.61 -7.36 -50.16
N LEU A 16 -6.40 -6.87 -48.94
CA LEU A 16 -7.16 -7.27 -47.77
C LEU A 16 -8.30 -6.28 -47.60
N SER A 17 -9.50 -6.82 -47.80
CA SER A 17 -10.80 -6.25 -47.44
C SER A 17 -10.69 -5.19 -46.34
N ARG A 18 -11.07 -3.94 -46.67
CA ARG A 18 -11.40 -2.92 -45.68
C ARG A 18 -12.65 -3.37 -44.92
N ARG A 19 -12.50 -4.31 -43.99
CA ARG A 19 -13.30 -4.24 -42.77
C ARG A 19 -12.91 -2.93 -42.11
N LEU A 20 -13.88 -2.12 -41.73
CA LEU A 20 -13.70 -1.00 -40.83
C LEU A 20 -13.20 -1.55 -39.48
N HIS A 21 -11.94 -1.97 -39.41
CA HIS A 21 -11.26 -2.15 -38.13
C HIS A 21 -11.06 -0.74 -37.61
N GLN A 22 -11.99 -0.30 -36.75
CA GLN A 22 -11.77 0.86 -35.91
C GLN A 22 -10.39 0.70 -35.28
N GLN A 23 -9.55 1.72 -35.42
CA GLN A 23 -8.24 1.72 -34.75
C GLN A 23 -8.48 1.44 -33.26
N PRO A 24 -7.71 0.53 -32.64
CA PRO A 24 -7.82 0.28 -31.21
C PRO A 24 -7.68 1.59 -30.43
N VAL A 25 -8.61 1.84 -29.51
CA VAL A 25 -8.70 3.08 -28.74
C VAL A 25 -8.49 2.78 -27.27
N MET A 26 -7.56 3.47 -26.64
CA MET A 26 -7.35 3.43 -25.20
C MET A 26 -8.01 4.63 -24.53
N ALA A 27 -8.58 4.44 -23.35
CA ALA A 27 -8.99 5.54 -22.48
C ALA A 27 -8.24 5.53 -21.15
N LEU A 28 -7.74 6.71 -20.76
CA LEU A 28 -7.32 7.03 -19.41
C LEU A 28 -8.53 7.61 -18.66
N ARG A 29 -9.17 6.81 -17.80
CA ARG A 29 -10.32 7.29 -17.02
C ARG A 29 -9.90 8.28 -15.93
N ARG A 30 -10.84 9.07 -15.43
CA ARG A 30 -10.63 9.86 -14.20
C ARG A 30 -10.85 8.99 -12.97
N GLU A 31 -10.08 9.27 -11.92
CA GLU A 31 -10.27 8.64 -10.62
C GLU A 31 -11.33 9.39 -9.80
N ASP A 32 -12.28 8.64 -9.26
CA ASP A 32 -13.44 9.15 -8.53
C ASP A 32 -13.72 8.44 -7.20
N VAL A 33 -12.85 7.50 -6.78
CA VAL A 33 -13.02 6.70 -5.56
C VAL A 33 -12.99 7.53 -4.27
N ASN A 34 -12.09 8.53 -4.18
CA ASN A 34 -12.01 9.46 -3.05
C ASN A 34 -11.27 10.74 -3.46
N ALA A 35 -11.17 11.69 -2.53
CA ALA A 35 -10.52 13.00 -2.78
C ALA A 35 -9.00 12.90 -2.97
N TRP A 36 -8.34 11.90 -2.37
CA TRP A 36 -6.89 11.75 -2.38
C TRP A 36 -6.35 11.02 -3.60
N GLU A 37 -7.17 10.23 -4.30
CA GLU A 37 -6.77 9.55 -5.52
C GLU A 37 -6.64 10.54 -6.68
N ARG A 38 -5.46 11.15 -6.75
CA ARG A 38 -5.06 12.14 -7.76
C ARG A 38 -4.07 11.58 -8.77
N ARG A 39 -3.69 10.30 -8.62
CA ARG A 39 -2.77 9.61 -9.54
C ARG A 39 -3.48 9.27 -10.85
N ALA A 40 -2.70 8.83 -11.82
CA ALA A 40 -3.16 8.15 -13.02
C ALA A 40 -2.29 6.89 -13.26
N PRO A 41 -2.76 5.90 -14.02
CA PRO A 41 -1.93 4.74 -14.34
C PRO A 41 -0.81 5.06 -15.34
N LEU A 42 -0.91 6.16 -16.10
CA LEU A 42 0.09 6.59 -17.08
C LEU A 42 0.33 8.11 -17.01
N ALA A 43 1.59 8.51 -16.94
CA ALA A 43 2.04 9.90 -17.15
C ALA A 43 2.03 10.32 -18.63
N PRO A 44 2.06 11.64 -18.96
CA PRO A 44 2.04 12.15 -20.33
C PRO A 44 3.11 11.57 -21.26
N ARG A 45 4.33 11.31 -20.76
CA ARG A 45 5.39 10.69 -21.58
C ARG A 45 5.03 9.29 -22.08
N HIS A 46 4.26 8.51 -21.33
CA HIS A 46 3.74 7.21 -21.76
C HIS A 46 2.63 7.38 -22.79
N ILE A 47 1.75 8.36 -22.60
CA ILE A 47 0.71 8.69 -23.57
C ILE A 47 1.33 9.06 -24.91
N LYS A 48 2.39 9.89 -24.89
CA LYS A 48 3.15 10.23 -26.10
C LYS A 48 3.69 8.99 -26.81
N GLY A 49 4.28 8.06 -26.06
CA GLY A 49 4.75 6.80 -26.63
C GLY A 49 3.64 6.00 -27.32
N ILE A 50 2.46 5.90 -26.70
CA ILE A 50 1.29 5.20 -27.28
C ILE A 50 0.76 5.91 -28.53
N THR A 51 0.70 7.24 -28.52
CA THR A 51 0.22 8.00 -29.69
C THR A 51 1.22 7.98 -30.84
N ASP A 52 2.52 7.95 -30.55
CA ASP A 52 3.58 7.82 -31.57
C ASP A 52 3.53 6.45 -32.27
N LEU A 53 3.02 5.41 -31.60
CA LEU A 53 2.69 4.10 -32.21
C LEU A 53 1.43 4.13 -33.08
N GLY A 54 0.69 5.25 -33.11
CA GLY A 54 -0.49 5.44 -33.94
C GLY A 54 -1.82 5.04 -33.29
N TYR A 55 -1.84 4.73 -31.99
CA TYR A 55 -3.06 4.46 -31.25
C TYR A 55 -3.78 5.75 -30.84
N LYS A 56 -5.11 5.72 -30.88
CA LYS A 56 -5.94 6.82 -30.36
C LYS A 56 -6.03 6.70 -28.84
N VAL A 57 -5.69 7.78 -28.12
CA VAL A 57 -5.76 7.84 -26.66
C VAL A 57 -6.77 8.89 -26.22
N LEU A 58 -7.85 8.45 -25.59
CA LEU A 58 -8.84 9.30 -24.94
C LEU A 58 -8.40 9.59 -23.50
N ILE A 59 -8.52 10.85 -23.10
CA ILE A 59 -8.24 11.30 -21.74
C ILE A 59 -9.55 11.82 -21.18
N GLN A 60 -10.09 11.15 -20.17
CA GLN A 60 -11.28 11.64 -19.51
C GLN A 60 -10.93 12.89 -18.68
N PRO A 61 -11.65 14.02 -18.84
CA PRO A 61 -11.36 15.26 -18.12
C PRO A 61 -11.37 15.09 -16.60
N SER A 62 -10.42 15.71 -15.91
CA SER A 62 -10.36 15.67 -14.44
C SER A 62 -9.64 16.86 -13.82
N ASN A 63 -10.35 17.60 -12.98
CA ASN A 63 -9.75 18.65 -12.12
C ASN A 63 -9.05 18.07 -10.88
N ARG A 64 -9.19 16.77 -10.62
CA ARG A 64 -8.58 16.10 -9.45
C ARG A 64 -7.20 15.54 -9.75
N ARG A 65 -6.95 15.13 -11.00
CA ARG A 65 -5.68 14.51 -11.40
C ARG A 65 -4.51 15.49 -11.14
N ALA A 66 -3.44 14.99 -10.54
CA ALA A 66 -2.30 15.82 -10.17
C ALA A 66 -1.55 16.36 -11.39
N ILE A 67 -1.44 15.55 -12.45
CA ILE A 67 -0.91 16.00 -13.75
C ILE A 67 -2.07 16.57 -14.56
N HIS A 68 -1.95 17.85 -14.93
CA HIS A 68 -3.01 18.62 -15.58
C HIS A 68 -3.34 18.09 -16.99
N ASP A 69 -4.62 18.11 -17.39
CA ASP A 69 -5.12 17.61 -18.69
C ASP A 69 -4.35 18.19 -19.90
N LYS A 70 -3.97 19.48 -19.84
CA LYS A 70 -3.10 20.14 -20.83
C LYS A 70 -1.81 19.37 -21.15
N GLU A 71 -1.18 18.74 -20.16
CA GLU A 71 0.05 17.97 -20.39
C GLU A 71 -0.24 16.68 -21.15
N TYR A 72 -1.38 16.05 -20.91
CA TYR A 72 -1.85 14.89 -21.69
C TYR A 72 -2.21 15.27 -23.13
N VAL A 73 -2.84 16.42 -23.34
CA VAL A 73 -3.16 16.92 -24.69
C VAL A 73 -1.89 17.24 -25.48
N LYS A 74 -0.89 17.87 -24.86
CA LYS A 74 0.43 18.10 -25.47
C LYS A 74 1.13 16.80 -25.86
N ALA A 75 0.89 15.73 -25.10
CA ALA A 75 1.40 14.39 -25.40
C ALA A 75 0.61 13.65 -26.50
N GLY A 76 -0.38 14.29 -27.15
CA GLY A 76 -1.18 13.68 -28.22
C GLY A 76 -2.48 13.03 -27.75
N GLY A 77 -2.80 13.07 -26.46
CA GLY A 77 -4.07 12.61 -25.93
C GLY A 77 -5.25 13.49 -26.35
N ILE A 78 -6.42 12.90 -26.53
CA ILE A 78 -7.66 13.58 -26.91
C ILE A 78 -8.51 13.72 -25.65
N LEU A 79 -8.71 14.95 -25.19
CA LEU A 79 -9.57 15.23 -24.04
C LEU A 79 -11.04 14.99 -24.43
N GLN A 80 -11.68 13.98 -23.84
CA GLN A 80 -13.04 13.56 -24.21
C GLN A 80 -13.76 12.95 -23.01
N GLU A 81 -14.98 13.42 -22.73
CA GLU A 81 -15.79 12.96 -21.61
C GLU A 81 -16.32 11.54 -21.81
N ASP A 82 -16.93 11.31 -22.97
CA ASP A 82 -17.41 10.00 -23.38
C ASP A 82 -16.22 9.15 -23.85
N ILE A 83 -15.95 8.06 -23.12
CA ILE A 83 -14.87 7.13 -23.41
C ILE A 83 -15.37 5.77 -23.94
N SER A 84 -16.65 5.69 -24.34
CA SER A 84 -17.30 4.44 -24.80
C SER A 84 -16.68 3.83 -26.06
N GLU A 85 -15.98 4.63 -26.86
CA GLU A 85 -15.21 4.18 -28.02
C GLU A 85 -14.01 3.29 -27.62
N ALA A 86 -13.46 3.47 -26.42
CA ALA A 86 -12.27 2.75 -25.98
C ALA A 86 -12.50 1.25 -25.86
N CYS A 87 -11.56 0.45 -26.33
CA CYS A 87 -11.50 -1.00 -26.07
C CYS A 87 -10.79 -1.31 -24.75
N LEU A 88 -9.76 -0.51 -24.41
CA LEU A 88 -9.02 -0.59 -23.14
C LEU A 88 -9.29 0.64 -22.28
N ILE A 89 -9.68 0.43 -21.03
CA ILE A 89 -9.89 1.49 -20.04
C ILE A 89 -8.94 1.27 -18.86
N LEU A 90 -8.02 2.22 -18.67
CA LEU A 90 -7.00 2.18 -17.62
C LEU A 90 -7.37 3.13 -16.48
N GLY A 91 -7.38 2.61 -15.25
CA GLY A 91 -7.50 3.38 -14.02
C GLY A 91 -6.54 2.88 -12.94
N VAL A 92 -6.29 3.68 -11.91
CA VAL A 92 -5.54 3.23 -10.72
C VAL A 92 -6.45 2.38 -9.83
N LYS A 93 -7.65 2.88 -9.53
CA LYS A 93 -8.63 2.22 -8.66
C LYS A 93 -9.89 1.86 -9.44
N ARG A 94 -10.75 1.07 -8.80
CA ARG A 94 -12.04 0.63 -9.35
C ARG A 94 -12.93 1.83 -9.74
N PRO A 95 -13.64 1.76 -10.88
CA PRO A 95 -14.74 2.68 -11.16
C PRO A 95 -15.98 2.37 -10.31
N PRO A 96 -16.91 3.33 -10.16
CA PRO A 96 -18.27 3.05 -9.76
C PRO A 96 -18.93 2.02 -10.67
N GLU A 97 -19.73 1.12 -10.09
CA GLU A 97 -20.36 -0.01 -10.78
C GLU A 97 -21.27 0.46 -11.93
N ASP A 98 -21.99 1.57 -11.73
CA ASP A 98 -22.89 2.20 -12.71
C ASP A 98 -22.17 2.79 -13.93
N LYS A 99 -20.84 2.98 -13.84
CA LYS A 99 -20.01 3.52 -14.92
C LYS A 99 -19.25 2.45 -15.70
N LEU A 100 -19.37 1.18 -15.30
CA LEU A 100 -18.80 0.08 -16.05
C LEU A 100 -19.49 -0.05 -17.41
N MET A 101 -18.71 -0.42 -18.42
CA MET A 101 -19.18 -0.58 -19.80
C MET A 101 -18.93 -1.99 -20.28
N SER A 102 -19.96 -2.59 -20.86
CA SER A 102 -19.97 -3.99 -21.24
C SER A 102 -18.96 -4.31 -22.34
N LYS A 103 -18.37 -5.50 -22.26
CA LYS A 103 -17.47 -6.06 -23.29
C LYS A 103 -16.26 -5.17 -23.59
N LYS A 104 -15.72 -4.54 -22.55
CA LYS A 104 -14.46 -3.79 -22.57
C LYS A 104 -13.37 -4.52 -21.82
N THR A 105 -12.12 -4.18 -22.12
CA THR A 105 -10.97 -4.55 -21.30
C THR A 105 -10.72 -3.42 -20.29
N TYR A 106 -10.68 -3.75 -19.01
CA TYR A 106 -10.31 -2.85 -17.94
C TYR A 106 -8.98 -3.30 -17.31
N ALA A 107 -8.16 -2.35 -16.88
CA ALA A 107 -7.02 -2.65 -16.01
C ALA A 107 -6.97 -1.66 -14.84
N PHE A 108 -7.02 -2.19 -13.61
CA PHE A 108 -6.95 -1.44 -12.36
C PHE A 108 -6.71 -2.38 -11.17
N PHE A 109 -6.40 -1.84 -9.99
CA PHE A 109 -6.40 -2.59 -8.73
C PHE A 109 -7.83 -2.87 -8.27
N SER A 110 -8.33 -4.09 -8.45
CA SER A 110 -9.73 -4.41 -8.17
C SER A 110 -10.01 -4.70 -6.70
N HIS A 111 -9.00 -5.19 -5.97
CA HIS A 111 -9.14 -5.67 -4.59
C HIS A 111 -10.24 -6.75 -4.45
N THR A 112 -10.37 -7.64 -5.45
CA THR A 112 -11.36 -8.73 -5.47
C THR A 112 -10.74 -10.12 -5.25
N ILE A 113 -9.45 -10.27 -5.54
CA ILE A 113 -8.76 -11.56 -5.59
C ILE A 113 -8.66 -12.30 -4.25
N LYS A 114 -8.94 -11.64 -3.12
CA LYS A 114 -8.98 -12.25 -1.77
C LYS A 114 -10.43 -12.36 -1.26
N ALA A 115 -11.42 -12.24 -2.15
CA ALA A 115 -12.85 -12.27 -1.82
C ALA A 115 -13.24 -11.25 -0.73
N GLN A 116 -12.70 -10.04 -0.83
CA GLN A 116 -13.05 -8.94 0.07
C GLN A 116 -14.50 -8.51 -0.18
N GLU A 117 -15.36 -8.67 0.83
CA GLU A 117 -16.81 -8.43 0.76
C GLU A 117 -17.19 -7.07 0.15
N ALA A 118 -16.49 -5.99 0.54
CA ALA A 118 -16.71 -4.64 0.02
C ALA A 118 -16.50 -4.47 -1.50
N ASN A 119 -15.87 -5.44 -2.17
CA ASN A 119 -15.58 -5.41 -3.60
C ASN A 119 -16.27 -6.53 -4.38
N MET A 120 -17.08 -7.39 -3.75
CA MET A 120 -17.75 -8.49 -4.46
C MET A 120 -18.88 -8.01 -5.37
N GLY A 121 -19.60 -6.93 -5.00
CA GLY A 121 -20.59 -6.30 -5.88
C GLY A 121 -19.99 -5.86 -7.23
N LEU A 122 -18.81 -5.22 -7.17
CA LEU A 122 -18.03 -4.88 -8.36
C LEU A 122 -17.68 -6.11 -9.21
N LEU A 123 -17.21 -7.19 -8.59
CA LEU A 123 -16.86 -8.41 -9.32
C LEU A 123 -18.07 -9.01 -10.03
N ASP A 124 -19.22 -9.06 -9.36
CA ASP A 124 -20.48 -9.57 -9.91
C ASP A 124 -20.93 -8.71 -11.11
N GLU A 125 -20.81 -7.39 -11.00
CA GLU A 125 -21.12 -6.47 -12.09
C GLU A 125 -20.16 -6.62 -13.29
N ILE A 126 -18.86 -6.79 -13.03
CA ILE A 126 -17.85 -7.06 -14.07
C ILE A 126 -18.16 -8.35 -14.84
N LEU A 127 -18.53 -9.41 -14.13
CA LEU A 127 -18.94 -10.68 -14.73
C LEU A 127 -20.22 -10.49 -15.56
N ARG A 128 -21.24 -9.82 -15.00
CA ARG A 128 -22.51 -9.54 -15.68
C ARG A 128 -22.31 -8.75 -16.97
N GLN A 129 -21.41 -7.78 -16.95
CA GLN A 129 -21.08 -6.94 -18.10
C GLN A 129 -20.14 -7.60 -19.11
N GLU A 130 -19.72 -8.85 -18.89
CA GLU A 130 -18.75 -9.58 -19.72
C GLU A 130 -17.42 -8.81 -19.87
N ILE A 131 -17.00 -8.08 -18.83
CA ILE A 131 -15.77 -7.30 -18.83
C ILE A 131 -14.56 -8.22 -18.68
N ARG A 132 -13.52 -7.95 -19.47
CA ARG A 132 -12.19 -8.53 -19.25
C ARG A 132 -11.43 -7.64 -18.28
N LEU A 133 -11.20 -8.12 -17.06
CA LEU A 133 -10.47 -7.36 -16.04
C LEU A 133 -9.03 -7.90 -15.89
N ILE A 134 -8.06 -7.03 -16.13
CA ILE A 134 -6.65 -7.22 -15.80
C ILE A 134 -6.40 -6.59 -14.43
N ASP A 135 -6.13 -7.41 -13.41
CA ASP A 135 -5.79 -6.91 -12.08
C ASP A 135 -4.28 -6.67 -11.94
N TYR A 136 -3.89 -5.42 -11.71
CA TYR A 136 -2.48 -5.05 -11.50
C TYR A 136 -1.84 -5.80 -10.32
N GLU A 137 -2.61 -6.29 -9.35
CA GLU A 137 -2.11 -7.13 -8.26
C GLU A 137 -1.56 -8.47 -8.74
N LYS A 138 -2.06 -8.97 -9.87
CA LYS A 138 -1.70 -10.27 -10.44
C LYS A 138 -0.74 -10.20 -11.62
N MET A 139 -0.27 -9.00 -11.98
CA MET A 139 0.87 -8.85 -12.89
C MET A 139 2.17 -9.21 -12.17
N VAL A 140 2.61 -10.46 -12.36
CA VAL A 140 3.82 -11.04 -11.74
C VAL A 140 4.76 -11.61 -12.80
N ASP A 141 6.06 -11.53 -12.55
CA ASP A 141 7.08 -12.15 -13.39
C ASP A 141 7.13 -13.68 -13.19
N HIS A 142 7.99 -14.36 -13.95
CA HIS A 142 8.17 -15.82 -13.87
C HIS A 142 8.73 -16.31 -12.51
N ARG A 143 9.19 -15.41 -11.63
CA ARG A 143 9.63 -15.70 -10.27
C ARG A 143 8.56 -15.38 -9.22
N GLY A 144 7.37 -14.95 -9.65
CA GLY A 144 6.27 -14.55 -8.78
C GLY A 144 6.43 -13.13 -8.20
N ILE A 145 7.37 -12.34 -8.69
CA ILE A 145 7.59 -10.96 -8.23
C ILE A 145 6.63 -10.03 -8.95
N ARG A 146 5.90 -9.20 -8.20
CA ARG A 146 5.01 -8.19 -8.78
C ARG A 146 5.79 -7.22 -9.67
N VAL A 147 5.35 -7.05 -10.92
CA VAL A 147 6.02 -6.19 -11.89
C VAL A 147 5.52 -4.74 -11.85
N VAL A 148 4.27 -4.52 -11.43
CA VAL A 148 3.69 -3.17 -11.33
C VAL A 148 3.13 -2.97 -9.92
N ALA A 149 3.70 -2.02 -9.16
CA ALA A 149 3.28 -1.71 -7.79
C ALA A 149 3.71 -0.29 -7.37
N PHE A 150 3.11 0.26 -6.32
CA PHE A 150 3.49 1.58 -5.79
C PHE A 150 4.45 1.52 -4.59
N GLY A 151 5.11 0.37 -4.37
CA GLY A 151 5.85 0.09 -3.13
C GLY A 151 6.88 1.15 -2.76
N GLN A 152 7.70 1.61 -3.72
CA GLN A 152 8.73 2.62 -3.46
C GLN A 152 8.14 3.92 -2.94
N TRP A 153 7.11 4.44 -3.59
CA TRP A 153 6.45 5.69 -3.18
C TRP A 153 5.63 5.55 -1.90
N ALA A 154 5.18 4.34 -1.54
CA ALA A 154 4.62 4.08 -0.21
C ALA A 154 5.71 4.20 0.87
N GLY A 155 6.91 3.67 0.61
CA GLY A 155 8.11 3.84 1.44
C GLY A 155 8.47 5.30 1.66
N VAL A 156 8.60 6.05 0.55
CA VAL A 156 8.95 7.48 0.57
C VAL A 156 7.93 8.28 1.38
N ALA A 157 6.65 8.17 1.06
CA ALA A 157 5.61 8.92 1.76
C ALA A 157 5.45 8.48 3.23
N GLY A 158 5.59 7.18 3.52
CA GLY A 158 5.54 6.64 4.88
C GLY A 158 6.68 7.19 5.74
N MET A 159 7.90 7.24 5.21
CA MET A 159 9.05 7.79 5.94
C MET A 159 8.88 9.29 6.21
N ILE A 160 8.44 10.08 5.22
CA ILE A 160 8.17 11.52 5.41
C ILE A 160 7.11 11.73 6.51
N ASN A 161 6.02 10.96 6.44
CA ASN A 161 4.93 11.07 7.40
C ASN A 161 5.36 10.67 8.81
N ILE A 162 6.11 9.58 8.99
CA ILE A 162 6.54 9.18 10.33
C ILE A 162 7.57 10.13 10.92
N LEU A 163 8.44 10.77 10.12
CA LEU A 163 9.31 11.84 10.59
C LEU A 163 8.50 13.04 11.09
N HIS A 164 7.48 13.47 10.35
CA HIS A 164 6.54 14.49 10.81
C HIS A 164 5.84 14.08 12.11
N GLY A 165 5.31 12.85 12.17
CA GLY A 165 4.65 12.30 13.34
C GLY A 165 5.56 12.23 14.56
N MET A 166 6.83 11.85 14.37
CA MET A 166 7.85 11.89 15.42
C MET A 166 8.08 13.30 15.94
N GLY A 167 8.08 14.33 15.08
CA GLY A 167 8.11 15.73 15.52
C GLY A 167 6.98 16.03 16.50
N LEU A 168 5.74 15.74 16.11
CA LEU A 168 4.55 15.94 16.96
C LEU A 168 4.63 15.13 18.27
N ARG A 169 5.02 13.86 18.19
CA ARG A 169 5.10 12.99 19.36
C ARG A 169 6.19 13.41 20.33
N LEU A 170 7.37 13.79 19.82
CA LEU A 170 8.46 14.28 20.67
C LEU A 170 8.08 15.62 21.31
N LEU A 171 7.37 16.50 20.61
CA LEU A 171 6.83 17.72 21.20
C LEU A 171 5.86 17.43 22.35
N ALA A 172 4.94 16.48 22.17
CA ALA A 172 4.01 16.04 23.21
C ALA A 172 4.74 15.41 24.43
N LEU A 173 5.94 14.88 24.22
CA LEU A 173 6.83 14.37 25.27
C LEU A 173 7.75 15.46 25.87
N GLY A 174 7.59 16.73 25.48
CA GLY A 174 8.36 17.85 26.01
C GLY A 174 9.65 18.17 25.25
N HIS A 175 9.78 17.72 24.01
CA HIS A 175 10.99 17.90 23.20
C HIS A 175 10.73 18.66 21.91
N HIS A 176 11.33 19.85 21.80
CA HIS A 176 11.51 20.48 20.50
C HIS A 176 12.66 19.79 19.75
N THR A 177 12.41 19.32 18.54
CA THR A 177 13.39 18.62 17.70
C THR A 177 13.33 19.10 16.26
N PRO A 178 14.40 18.93 15.46
CA PRO A 178 14.42 19.33 14.04
C PRO A 178 13.28 18.72 13.20
N PHE A 179 12.72 17.58 13.62
CA PHE A 179 11.58 16.96 12.94
C PHE A 179 10.30 17.81 12.97
N MET A 180 10.20 18.79 13.87
CA MET A 180 9.05 19.72 13.97
C MET A 180 8.77 20.49 12.68
N HIS A 181 9.78 20.66 11.83
CA HIS A 181 9.69 21.44 10.61
C HIS A 181 9.43 20.60 9.36
N ILE A 182 9.37 19.27 9.50
CA ILE A 182 8.97 18.37 8.43
C ILE A 182 7.44 18.33 8.40
N GLY A 183 6.82 18.73 7.28
CA GLY A 183 5.40 18.55 7.02
C GLY A 183 5.05 17.14 6.51
N MET A 184 3.76 16.83 6.48
CA MET A 184 3.22 15.62 5.84
C MET A 184 3.56 15.57 4.34
N ALA A 185 3.68 14.37 3.77
CA ALA A 185 4.08 14.19 2.37
C ALA A 185 3.21 14.98 1.37
N HIS A 186 1.91 15.12 1.63
CA HIS A 186 0.99 15.86 0.77
C HIS A 186 1.10 17.39 0.87
N ASN A 187 1.84 17.92 1.85
CA ASN A 187 2.09 19.37 1.98
C ASN A 187 3.14 19.87 0.99
N TYR A 188 3.93 18.96 0.40
CA TYR A 188 4.95 19.30 -0.58
C TYR A 188 4.38 19.20 -2.00
N ARG A 189 4.84 20.07 -2.90
CA ARG A 189 4.42 20.03 -4.30
C ARG A 189 4.97 18.81 -5.04
N ASN A 190 6.15 18.35 -4.63
CA ASN A 190 6.88 17.21 -5.17
C ASN A 190 7.84 16.66 -4.11
N SER A 191 8.36 15.47 -4.39
CA SER A 191 9.33 14.75 -3.58
C SER A 191 10.61 15.54 -3.29
N SER A 192 11.10 16.34 -4.24
CA SER A 192 12.31 17.16 -4.04
C SER A 192 12.15 18.20 -2.93
N GLN A 193 10.97 18.80 -2.80
CA GLN A 193 10.68 19.72 -1.68
C GLN A 193 10.63 19.00 -0.33
N ALA A 194 10.06 17.79 -0.30
CA ALA A 194 10.04 16.97 0.91
C ALA A 194 11.47 16.58 1.34
N VAL A 195 12.30 16.16 0.38
CA VAL A 195 13.72 15.86 0.60
C VAL A 195 14.46 17.06 1.17
N GLN A 196 14.21 18.27 0.67
CA GLN A 196 14.85 19.48 1.20
C GLN A 196 14.50 19.71 2.67
N ALA A 197 13.23 19.55 3.07
CA ALA A 197 12.83 19.69 4.47
C ALA A 197 13.51 18.65 5.38
N VAL A 198 13.70 17.41 4.89
CA VAL A 198 14.43 16.36 5.61
C VAL A 198 15.91 16.70 5.73
N ARG A 199 16.54 17.25 4.68
CA ARG A 199 17.93 17.72 4.71
C ARG A 199 18.13 18.87 5.70
N ASP A 200 17.19 19.80 5.75
CA ASP A 200 17.25 20.94 6.69
C ASP A 200 17.22 20.42 8.14
N ALA A 201 16.30 19.49 8.45
CA ALA A 201 16.28 18.81 9.74
C ALA A 201 17.57 18.02 10.00
N GLY A 202 18.10 17.33 8.99
CA GLY A 202 19.36 16.61 9.06
C GLY A 202 20.57 17.51 9.37
N TYR A 203 20.60 18.71 8.79
CA TYR A 203 21.64 19.70 9.07
C TYR A 203 21.62 20.11 10.54
N GLU A 204 20.46 20.42 11.11
CA GLU A 204 20.32 20.73 12.55
C GLU A 204 20.75 19.56 13.45
N ILE A 205 20.39 18.32 13.08
CA ILE A 205 20.87 17.12 13.79
C ILE A 205 22.40 17.07 13.78
N SER A 206 23.04 17.31 12.63
CA SER A 206 24.52 17.28 12.52
C SER A 206 25.24 18.34 13.37
N LEU A 207 24.57 19.46 13.64
CA LEU A 207 25.04 20.51 14.55
C LEU A 207 24.85 20.14 16.04
N GLY A 208 24.20 19.02 16.35
CA GLY A 208 23.94 18.56 17.71
C GLY A 208 22.74 19.24 18.36
N LEU A 209 21.78 19.73 17.57
CA LEU A 209 20.56 20.39 18.06
C LEU A 209 19.47 19.41 18.53
N MET A 210 19.77 18.11 18.54
CA MET A 210 18.92 17.09 19.17
C MET A 210 19.00 17.16 20.71
N PRO A 211 17.86 17.16 21.44
CA PRO A 211 17.88 17.16 22.90
C PRO A 211 18.60 15.94 23.47
N LYS A 212 19.57 16.15 24.35
CA LYS A 212 20.35 15.05 24.95
C LYS A 212 19.50 14.08 25.77
N SER A 213 18.37 14.52 26.29
CA SER A 213 17.49 13.72 27.15
C SER A 213 16.76 12.60 26.40
N ILE A 214 16.64 12.67 25.08
CA ILE A 214 16.01 11.60 24.28
C ILE A 214 16.99 10.48 23.90
N GLY A 215 18.29 10.74 24.02
CA GLY A 215 19.36 9.82 23.65
C GLY A 215 19.45 9.55 22.13
N PRO A 216 20.25 8.56 21.72
CA PRO A 216 20.45 8.22 20.30
C PRO A 216 19.16 7.70 19.67
N LEU A 217 18.85 8.16 18.46
CA LEU A 217 17.68 7.69 17.71
C LEU A 217 18.05 6.52 16.79
N THR A 218 17.26 5.46 16.88
CA THR A 218 17.43 4.22 16.11
C THR A 218 16.18 3.94 15.27
N PHE A 219 16.37 3.76 13.97
CA PHE A 219 15.33 3.51 12.98
C PHE A 219 15.51 2.09 12.45
N VAL A 220 14.46 1.28 12.55
CA VAL A 220 14.49 -0.11 12.07
C VAL A 220 13.55 -0.25 10.89
N PHE A 221 14.02 -0.85 9.80
CA PHE A 221 13.24 -1.12 8.59
C PHE A 221 13.09 -2.62 8.42
N THR A 222 11.87 -3.13 8.22
CA THR A 222 11.67 -4.54 7.85
C THR A 222 11.42 -4.70 6.36
N GLY A 223 12.02 -5.77 5.81
CA GLY A 223 11.91 -6.10 4.40
C GLY A 223 13.01 -5.43 3.56
N THR A 224 13.34 -6.08 2.45
CA THR A 224 14.37 -5.63 1.49
C THR A 224 13.78 -5.21 0.14
N GLY A 225 12.44 -5.14 0.07
CA GLY A 225 11.69 -4.75 -1.12
C GLY A 225 11.61 -3.23 -1.32
N ASN A 226 10.82 -2.82 -2.33
CA ASN A 226 10.72 -1.42 -2.75
C ASN A 226 10.20 -0.48 -1.65
N VAL A 227 9.32 -0.95 -0.78
CA VAL A 227 8.83 -0.14 0.36
C VAL A 227 9.97 0.27 1.27
N SER A 228 10.76 -0.70 1.74
CA SER A 228 11.90 -0.43 2.61
C SER A 228 12.95 0.44 1.91
N LYS A 229 13.24 0.18 0.64
CA LYS A 229 14.17 1.02 -0.15
C LYS A 229 13.69 2.46 -0.28
N GLY A 230 12.41 2.70 -0.57
CA GLY A 230 11.86 4.04 -0.65
C GLY A 230 11.86 4.78 0.69
N ALA A 231 11.65 4.07 1.80
CA ALA A 231 11.79 4.68 3.13
C ALA A 231 13.26 5.04 3.43
N GLN A 232 14.20 4.16 3.05
CA GLN A 232 15.63 4.40 3.18
C GLN A 232 16.11 5.58 2.32
N GLU A 233 15.55 5.80 1.12
CA GLU A 233 15.86 6.96 0.28
C GLU A 233 15.65 8.28 1.02
N ILE A 234 14.56 8.40 1.79
CA ILE A 234 14.31 9.57 2.62
C ILE A 234 15.17 9.59 3.88
N PHE A 235 15.37 8.44 4.53
CA PHE A 235 16.22 8.34 5.72
C PHE A 235 17.68 8.76 5.44
N ASN A 236 18.20 8.42 4.26
CA ASN A 236 19.55 8.76 3.80
C ASN A 236 19.81 10.26 3.64
N GLU A 237 18.75 11.07 3.65
CA GLU A 237 18.85 12.54 3.61
C GLU A 237 19.09 13.15 5.00
N LEU A 238 19.00 12.33 6.07
CA LEU A 238 19.47 12.66 7.41
C LEU A 238 20.97 12.30 7.55
N PRO A 239 21.70 12.87 8.52
CA PRO A 239 23.02 12.36 8.90
C PRO A 239 22.84 10.99 9.53
N CYS A 240 22.93 9.93 8.73
CA CYS A 240 22.64 8.57 9.18
C CYS A 240 23.87 7.64 9.16
N GLU A 241 23.87 6.66 10.05
CA GLU A 241 24.80 5.54 10.06
C GLU A 241 24.01 4.23 10.10
N TYR A 242 24.27 3.34 9.14
CA TYR A 242 23.69 2.00 9.17
C TYR A 242 24.51 1.07 10.04
N VAL A 243 23.84 0.31 10.89
CA VAL A 243 24.45 -0.68 11.79
C VAL A 243 23.74 -2.02 11.70
N GLU A 244 24.47 -3.09 11.98
CA GLU A 244 23.95 -4.44 11.99
C GLU A 244 23.01 -4.66 13.20
N PRO A 245 22.07 -5.62 13.11
CA PRO A 245 21.10 -5.85 14.19
C PRO A 245 21.71 -6.10 15.57
N HIS A 246 22.89 -6.74 15.62
CA HIS A 246 23.58 -7.03 16.88
C HIS A 246 24.21 -5.79 17.54
N GLU A 247 24.47 -4.73 16.77
CA GLU A 247 25.03 -3.45 17.24
C GLU A 247 23.94 -2.51 17.77
N LEU A 248 22.67 -2.75 17.42
CA LEU A 248 21.54 -1.88 17.76
C LEU A 248 21.44 -1.58 19.27
N LYS A 249 21.71 -2.58 20.10
CA LYS A 249 21.72 -2.44 21.57
C LYS A 249 22.77 -1.45 22.06
N GLU A 250 23.95 -1.46 21.47
CA GLU A 250 25.04 -0.58 21.86
C GLU A 250 24.74 0.85 21.40
N VAL A 251 24.46 1.05 20.12
CA VAL A 251 24.21 2.39 19.57
C VAL A 251 22.97 3.06 20.18
N SER A 252 21.97 2.28 20.60
CA SER A 252 20.78 2.81 21.29
C SER A 252 21.10 3.51 22.62
N LYS A 253 22.29 3.25 23.19
CA LYS A 253 22.77 3.78 24.48
C LYS A 253 23.90 4.80 24.34
N THR A 254 24.87 4.52 23.47
CA THR A 254 26.14 5.28 23.38
C THR A 254 26.34 5.97 22.04
N GLY A 255 25.37 5.89 21.13
CA GLY A 255 25.45 6.52 19.81
C GLY A 255 25.66 8.04 19.88
N ASP A 256 26.31 8.58 18.84
CA ASP A 256 26.51 10.01 18.65
C ASP A 256 25.17 10.67 18.33
N LEU A 257 24.84 11.73 19.09
CA LEU A 257 23.58 12.46 18.95
C LEU A 257 23.54 13.39 17.72
N ARG A 258 24.66 13.52 17.00
CA ARG A 258 24.76 14.30 15.76
C ARG A 258 24.36 13.49 14.52
N LYS A 259 23.83 12.29 14.71
CA LYS A 259 23.34 11.40 13.65
C LYS A 259 22.23 10.49 14.16
N VAL A 260 21.56 9.85 13.22
CA VAL A 260 20.55 8.82 13.45
C VAL A 260 21.07 7.46 12.98
N TYR A 261 20.63 6.39 13.63
CA TYR A 261 21.10 5.04 13.33
C TYR A 261 20.04 4.25 12.59
N GLY A 262 20.40 3.59 11.48
CA GLY A 262 19.49 2.78 10.67
C GLY A 262 19.85 1.29 10.74
N THR A 263 18.86 0.41 10.80
CA THR A 263 19.07 -1.05 10.68
C THR A 263 18.02 -1.64 9.76
N VAL A 264 18.46 -2.41 8.76
CA VAL A 264 17.57 -3.09 7.81
C VAL A 264 17.47 -4.57 8.16
N LEU A 265 16.26 -5.04 8.42
CA LEU A 265 16.00 -6.42 8.79
C LEU A 265 15.57 -7.26 7.60
N SER A 266 16.27 -8.38 7.44
CA SER A 266 15.82 -9.53 6.67
C SER A 266 15.28 -10.59 7.62
N ARG A 267 14.53 -11.55 7.06
CA ARG A 267 13.92 -12.66 7.81
C ARG A 267 14.87 -13.37 8.78
N HIS A 268 16.09 -13.69 8.34
CA HIS A 268 17.10 -14.40 9.14
C HIS A 268 17.60 -13.63 10.38
N HIS A 269 17.38 -12.31 10.45
CA HIS A 269 17.77 -11.50 11.61
C HIS A 269 16.85 -11.69 12.81
N HIS A 270 15.60 -12.09 12.58
CA HIS A 270 14.59 -12.15 13.65
C HIS A 270 13.75 -13.42 13.66
N LEU A 271 13.68 -14.17 12.56
CA LEU A 271 12.97 -15.45 12.53
C LEU A 271 13.91 -16.58 12.89
N VAL A 272 13.48 -17.40 13.84
CA VAL A 272 14.22 -18.58 14.29
C VAL A 272 13.28 -19.77 14.43
N ARG A 273 13.79 -20.97 14.13
CA ARG A 273 13.06 -22.21 14.30
C ARG A 273 12.87 -22.49 15.79
N LYS A 274 11.68 -22.97 16.17
CA LYS A 274 11.32 -23.27 17.57
C LYS A 274 12.21 -24.33 18.23
N THR A 275 12.80 -25.23 17.45
CA THR A 275 13.54 -26.40 17.94
C THR A 275 15.00 -26.13 18.27
N ASP A 276 15.71 -25.41 17.41
CA ASP A 276 17.17 -25.24 17.48
C ASP A 276 17.62 -23.78 17.35
N GLY A 277 16.71 -22.84 17.05
CA GLY A 277 17.02 -21.43 16.88
C GLY A 277 17.64 -21.07 15.53
N ALA A 278 17.77 -22.00 14.58
CA ALA A 278 18.32 -21.72 13.25
C ALA A 278 17.28 -21.08 12.31
N TYR A 279 17.73 -20.47 11.21
CA TYR A 279 16.86 -19.97 10.14
C TYR A 279 17.14 -20.70 8.83
N ASP A 280 16.11 -21.34 8.26
CA ASP A 280 16.15 -21.91 6.91
C ASP A 280 15.06 -21.25 6.05
N PRO A 281 15.43 -20.52 4.97
CA PRO A 281 14.46 -19.82 4.14
C PRO A 281 13.50 -20.75 3.38
N VAL A 282 13.97 -21.91 2.92
CA VAL A 282 13.17 -22.85 2.10
C VAL A 282 12.16 -23.57 2.98
N GLU A 283 12.55 -23.92 4.20
CA GLU A 283 11.61 -24.49 5.17
C GLU A 283 10.59 -23.45 5.62
N TYR A 284 11.04 -22.23 5.95
CA TYR A 284 10.14 -21.16 6.39
C TYR A 284 9.05 -20.86 5.35
N ASP A 285 9.40 -20.83 4.06
CA ASP A 285 8.41 -20.59 2.99
C ASP A 285 7.35 -21.70 2.89
N ARG A 286 7.64 -22.92 3.37
CA ARG A 286 6.70 -24.06 3.35
C ARG A 286 5.98 -24.28 4.67
N TYR A 287 6.64 -24.00 5.79
CA TYR A 287 6.21 -24.30 7.15
C TYR A 287 6.50 -23.13 8.11
N PRO A 288 5.92 -21.93 7.85
CA PRO A 288 6.20 -20.75 8.66
C PRO A 288 5.78 -20.91 10.13
N GLU A 289 4.83 -21.80 10.43
CA GLU A 289 4.34 -22.11 11.78
C GLU A 289 5.40 -22.75 12.69
N ARG A 290 6.50 -23.27 12.12
CA ARG A 290 7.64 -23.83 12.86
C ARG A 290 8.59 -22.78 13.42
N TYR A 291 8.40 -21.53 13.03
CA TYR A 291 9.25 -20.41 13.38
C TYR A 291 8.59 -19.52 14.44
N ILE A 292 9.40 -18.79 15.18
CA ILE A 292 9.00 -17.67 16.04
C ILE A 292 9.84 -16.45 15.67
N THR A 293 9.34 -15.27 16.01
CA THR A 293 10.13 -14.04 15.93
C THR A 293 10.89 -13.82 17.24
N ARG A 294 12.07 -13.22 17.14
CA ARG A 294 12.80 -12.57 18.24
C ARG A 294 12.83 -11.05 18.11
N PHE A 295 12.02 -10.50 17.21
CA PHE A 295 11.94 -9.06 17.00
C PHE A 295 11.61 -8.30 18.30
N ASN A 296 10.66 -8.81 19.07
CA ASN A 296 10.23 -8.26 20.37
C ASN A 296 11.34 -8.22 21.44
N THR A 297 12.31 -9.15 21.41
CA THR A 297 13.38 -9.25 22.43
C THR A 297 14.71 -8.64 21.98
N ASP A 298 15.08 -8.86 20.72
CA ASP A 298 16.43 -8.59 20.24
C ASP A 298 16.50 -7.24 19.52
N ILE A 299 15.37 -6.73 19.02
CA ILE A 299 15.33 -5.54 18.15
C ILE A 299 14.46 -4.41 18.73
N ALA A 300 13.17 -4.67 18.96
CA ALA A 300 12.20 -3.68 19.39
C ALA A 300 12.59 -2.90 20.66
N PRO A 301 13.23 -3.51 21.70
CA PRO A 301 13.65 -2.78 22.90
C PRO A 301 14.69 -1.68 22.63
N TYR A 302 15.38 -1.76 21.50
CA TYR A 302 16.44 -0.83 21.10
C TYR A 302 16.04 0.04 19.91
N THR A 303 14.79 -0.03 19.48
CA THR A 303 14.25 0.70 18.32
C THR A 303 13.51 1.94 18.77
N THR A 304 13.77 3.09 18.15
CA THR A 304 13.05 4.34 18.41
C THR A 304 11.86 4.54 17.49
N CYS A 305 12.08 4.32 16.20
CA CYS A 305 11.05 4.35 15.18
C CYS A 305 11.14 3.09 14.34
N PHE A 306 10.03 2.38 14.21
CA PHE A 306 9.95 1.15 13.43
C PHE A 306 9.16 1.39 12.12
N ILE A 307 9.78 1.09 10.99
CA ILE A 307 9.18 1.19 9.65
C ILE A 307 8.93 -0.23 9.15
N ASN A 308 7.65 -0.62 9.15
CA ASN A 308 7.25 -1.95 8.73
C ASN A 308 6.90 -1.96 7.23
N GLY A 309 7.66 -2.74 6.45
CA GLY A 309 7.47 -2.86 5.00
C GLY A 309 7.29 -4.31 4.53
N ILE A 310 7.03 -5.25 5.43
CA ILE A 310 6.86 -6.66 5.09
C ILE A 310 5.41 -6.98 4.73
N TYR A 311 5.25 -7.91 3.80
CA TYR A 311 4.00 -8.61 3.61
C TYR A 311 3.86 -9.70 4.68
N TRP A 312 2.66 -9.84 5.25
CA TRP A 312 2.36 -10.81 6.31
C TRP A 312 1.17 -11.70 5.92
N GLU A 313 1.23 -12.97 6.31
CA GLU A 313 0.15 -13.95 6.12
C GLU A 313 -0.27 -14.56 7.45
N GLN A 314 -1.52 -15.02 7.56
CA GLN A 314 -2.10 -15.53 8.81
C GLN A 314 -1.28 -16.63 9.50
N ASN A 315 -0.57 -17.46 8.74
CA ASN A 315 0.23 -18.57 9.28
C ASN A 315 1.69 -18.17 9.61
N THR A 316 2.05 -16.90 9.44
CA THR A 316 3.40 -16.40 9.71
C THR A 316 3.49 -15.74 11.10
N PRO A 317 4.63 -15.86 11.81
CA PRO A 317 4.79 -15.21 13.11
C PRO A 317 4.60 -13.69 13.01
N ARG A 318 3.87 -13.10 13.95
CA ARG A 318 3.76 -11.65 14.11
C ARG A 318 5.10 -11.08 14.57
N LEU A 319 5.38 -9.81 14.26
CA LEU A 319 6.56 -9.09 14.75
C LEU A 319 6.36 -8.61 16.19
N LEU A 320 5.18 -8.07 16.49
CA LEU A 320 4.79 -7.60 17.82
C LEU A 320 3.36 -8.01 18.15
N THR A 321 3.19 -8.64 19.30
CA THR A 321 1.90 -8.93 19.93
C THR A 321 1.49 -7.82 20.90
N ARG A 322 0.24 -7.84 21.38
CA ARG A 322 -0.24 -6.96 22.46
C ARG A 322 0.59 -7.12 23.73
N GLN A 323 0.96 -8.36 24.05
CA GLN A 323 1.79 -8.68 25.22
C GLN A 323 3.22 -8.17 25.06
N ASP A 324 3.78 -8.25 23.85
CA ASP A 324 5.10 -7.68 23.56
C ASP A 324 5.09 -6.16 23.74
N ALA A 325 4.06 -5.48 23.23
CA ALA A 325 3.92 -4.04 23.39
C ALA A 325 3.83 -3.63 24.87
N GLN A 326 3.04 -4.33 25.68
CA GLN A 326 2.95 -4.07 27.12
C GLN A 326 4.31 -4.25 27.81
N SER A 327 5.06 -5.28 27.43
CA SER A 327 6.41 -5.53 27.96
C SER A 327 7.42 -4.46 27.55
N LEU A 328 7.31 -3.95 26.32
CA LEU A 328 8.18 -2.90 25.77
C LEU A 328 7.90 -1.52 26.38
N LEU A 329 6.65 -1.26 26.76
CA LEU A 329 6.19 0.02 27.31
C LEU A 329 6.20 0.05 28.84
N ALA A 330 6.46 -1.09 29.48
CA ALA A 330 6.59 -1.18 30.93
C ALA A 330 7.61 -0.15 31.45
N PRO A 331 7.28 0.63 32.50
CA PRO A 331 8.16 1.67 33.01
C PRO A 331 9.54 1.11 33.37
N VAL A 332 10.57 1.53 32.63
CA VAL A 332 11.94 1.19 32.97
C VAL A 332 12.46 2.22 33.97
N LYS A 333 13.14 1.79 35.04
CA LYS A 333 13.90 2.70 35.90
C LYS A 333 15.00 3.34 35.05
N SER A 334 14.74 4.55 34.55
CA SER A 334 15.73 5.30 33.81
C SER A 334 16.93 5.58 34.70
N SER A 335 18.13 5.27 34.20
CA SER A 335 19.39 5.68 34.82
C SER A 335 19.69 7.17 34.57
N VAL A 336 18.89 7.84 33.73
CA VAL A 336 18.98 9.27 33.46
C VAL A 336 18.17 10.02 34.52
N VAL A 337 18.82 10.95 35.23
CA VAL A 337 18.15 11.84 36.17
C VAL A 337 17.13 12.66 35.41
N ASN A 338 15.84 12.47 35.69
CA ASN A 338 14.79 13.31 35.12
C ASN A 338 14.98 14.74 35.63
N VAL A 339 15.33 15.63 34.70
CA VAL A 339 15.35 17.07 34.95
C VAL A 339 14.00 17.62 34.50
N GLU A 340 13.36 18.43 35.33
CA GLU A 340 11.97 18.91 35.16
C GLU A 340 11.68 19.55 33.78
N GLY A 341 12.69 20.13 33.12
CA GLY A 341 12.58 20.69 31.75
C GLY A 341 13.19 19.84 30.62
N CYS A 342 13.82 18.70 30.94
CA CYS A 342 14.47 17.82 29.97
C CYS A 342 14.10 16.36 30.28
N PRO A 343 12.82 15.98 30.14
CA PRO A 343 12.38 14.62 30.48
C PRO A 343 13.10 13.58 29.63
N ALA A 344 13.34 12.38 30.20
CA ALA A 344 13.72 11.24 29.38
C ALA A 344 12.50 10.69 28.64
N LEU A 345 12.73 9.99 27.52
CA LEU A 345 11.64 9.26 26.86
C LEU A 345 11.08 8.16 27.79
N PRO A 346 9.75 7.96 27.84
CA PRO A 346 9.13 6.96 28.72
C PRO A 346 9.50 5.52 28.34
N HIS A 347 9.74 5.27 27.05
CA HIS A 347 10.16 4.00 26.48
C HIS A 347 10.94 4.26 25.19
N LYS A 348 11.72 3.25 24.73
CA LYS A 348 12.54 3.41 23.51
C LYS A 348 11.68 3.48 22.26
N LEU A 349 10.72 2.56 22.09
CA LEU A 349 9.86 2.48 20.90
C LEU A 349 8.79 3.58 20.91
N VAL A 350 9.06 4.70 20.26
CA VAL A 350 8.20 5.89 20.26
C VAL A 350 7.15 5.82 19.15
N ALA A 351 7.53 5.29 17.98
CA ALA A 351 6.68 5.33 16.79
C ALA A 351 6.80 4.07 15.91
N ILE A 352 5.70 3.70 15.25
CA ILE A 352 5.63 2.66 14.23
C ILE A 352 4.94 3.23 12.99
N CYS A 353 5.63 3.20 11.86
CA CYS A 353 5.03 3.38 10.54
C CYS A 353 4.78 2.01 9.92
N ASP A 354 3.55 1.52 10.00
CA ASP A 354 3.15 0.27 9.37
C ASP A 354 2.67 0.48 7.94
N ILE A 355 3.61 0.44 6.99
CA ILE A 355 3.33 0.69 5.57
C ILE A 355 2.61 -0.49 4.92
N SER A 356 2.67 -1.69 5.52
CA SER A 356 1.89 -2.83 5.02
C SER A 356 0.39 -2.60 5.20
N ALA A 357 0.00 -1.85 6.24
CA ALA A 357 -1.38 -1.49 6.57
C ALA A 357 -2.32 -2.72 6.63
N ASP A 358 -1.79 -3.85 7.12
CA ASP A 358 -2.56 -5.08 7.30
C ASP A 358 -3.23 -5.10 8.70
N THR A 359 -4.54 -4.82 8.76
CA THR A 359 -5.29 -4.83 10.03
C THR A 359 -5.20 -6.18 10.73
N GLY A 360 -4.75 -6.19 11.98
CA GLY A 360 -4.50 -7.40 12.75
C GLY A 360 -3.43 -8.28 12.11
N GLY A 361 -2.47 -7.70 11.39
CA GLY A 361 -1.38 -8.38 10.67
C GLY A 361 -0.10 -8.55 11.49
N SER A 362 1.06 -8.22 10.90
CA SER A 362 2.34 -8.41 11.59
C SER A 362 2.49 -7.62 12.90
N ILE A 363 1.72 -6.54 13.07
CA ILE A 363 1.57 -5.78 14.31
C ILE A 363 0.16 -6.01 14.85
N GLU A 364 0.03 -6.83 15.91
CA GLU A 364 -1.26 -7.37 16.35
C GLU A 364 -2.28 -6.30 16.75
N PHE A 365 -1.80 -5.25 17.39
CA PHE A 365 -2.64 -4.19 17.93
C PHE A 365 -3.00 -3.12 16.90
N MET A 366 -2.51 -3.21 15.66
CA MET A 366 -2.98 -2.35 14.58
C MET A 366 -4.31 -2.91 14.07
N THR A 367 -5.42 -2.50 14.71
CA THR A 367 -6.76 -2.99 14.37
C THR A 367 -7.40 -2.22 13.22
N GLU A 368 -6.93 -1.00 12.96
CA GLU A 368 -7.50 -0.07 11.99
C GLU A 368 -6.38 0.69 11.27
N CYS A 369 -6.59 0.99 9.99
CA CYS A 369 -5.68 1.82 9.21
C CYS A 369 -5.97 3.30 9.45
N THR A 370 -4.94 4.09 9.72
CA THR A 370 -5.03 5.56 9.70
C THR A 370 -5.33 6.06 8.29
N THR A 371 -5.86 7.27 8.15
CA THR A 371 -6.13 7.89 6.82
C THR A 371 -5.23 9.09 6.57
N ILE A 372 -5.22 9.64 5.35
CA ILE A 372 -4.44 10.86 5.09
C ILE A 372 -4.97 12.06 5.90
N GLU A 373 -6.29 12.12 6.18
CA GLU A 373 -6.89 13.14 7.03
C GLU A 373 -6.59 12.93 8.53
N ARG A 374 -6.49 11.68 8.97
CA ARG A 374 -6.17 11.29 10.35
C ARG A 374 -4.96 10.34 10.34
N PRO A 375 -3.75 10.88 10.08
CA PRO A 375 -2.57 10.08 9.72
C PRO A 375 -1.91 9.36 10.89
N PHE A 376 -2.25 9.74 12.12
CA PHE A 376 -1.69 9.16 13.32
C PHE A 376 -2.77 8.79 14.31
N CYS A 377 -2.54 7.68 15.00
CA CYS A 377 -3.22 7.33 16.24
C CYS A 377 -2.18 6.90 17.28
N MET A 378 -2.54 6.93 18.54
CA MET A 378 -1.74 6.41 19.64
C MET A 378 -2.30 5.05 20.07
N TYR A 379 -1.41 4.10 20.32
CA TYR A 379 -1.75 2.83 20.95
C TYR A 379 -1.24 2.79 22.39
N ASP A 380 -2.17 2.72 23.35
CA ASP A 380 -1.88 2.49 24.77
C ASP A 380 -1.83 0.97 25.03
N ALA A 381 -0.65 0.47 25.38
CA ALA A 381 -0.43 -0.96 25.58
C ALA A 381 -0.95 -1.50 26.93
N ASP A 382 -1.22 -0.64 27.92
CA ASP A 382 -1.75 -1.04 29.22
C ASP A 382 -3.27 -1.18 29.16
N GLN A 383 -3.94 -0.25 28.49
CA GLN A 383 -5.39 -0.25 28.33
C GLN A 383 -5.85 -0.98 27.06
N HIS A 384 -4.94 -1.27 26.14
CA HIS A 384 -5.22 -1.83 24.82
C HIS A 384 -6.19 -0.98 23.97
N ILE A 385 -6.16 0.35 24.16
CA ILE A 385 -7.00 1.30 23.44
C ILE A 385 -6.21 2.07 22.38
N ILE A 386 -6.93 2.53 21.36
CA ILE A 386 -6.42 3.44 20.33
C ILE A 386 -7.11 4.79 20.50
N HIS A 387 -6.34 5.88 20.48
CA HIS A 387 -6.88 7.23 20.55
C HIS A 387 -6.11 8.21 19.65
N ASP A 388 -6.73 9.33 19.29
CA ASP A 388 -6.17 10.26 18.30
C ASP A 388 -5.28 11.36 18.88
N SER A 389 -5.28 11.54 20.22
CA SER A 389 -4.36 12.48 20.86
C SER A 389 -2.93 11.95 20.82
N VAL A 390 -1.97 12.76 20.38
CA VAL A 390 -0.53 12.43 20.42
C VAL A 390 0.09 12.56 21.81
N GLU A 391 -0.66 13.09 22.77
CA GLU A 391 -0.29 13.19 24.19
C GLU A 391 -0.56 11.88 24.94
N GLY A 392 0.07 11.72 26.11
CA GLY A 392 -0.12 10.54 26.97
C GLY A 392 0.85 9.39 26.69
N SER A 393 0.60 8.25 27.34
CA SER A 393 1.39 7.03 27.20
C SER A 393 1.04 6.29 25.90
N GLY A 394 2.02 5.62 25.30
CA GLY A 394 1.78 4.78 24.12
C GLY A 394 2.72 5.01 22.96
N ILE A 395 2.47 4.25 21.90
CA ILE A 395 3.21 4.26 20.64
C ILE A 395 2.43 5.07 19.61
N LEU A 396 3.11 6.00 18.92
CA LEU A 396 2.54 6.67 17.76
C LEU A 396 2.50 5.72 16.56
N MET A 397 1.31 5.47 16.02
CA MET A 397 1.07 4.60 14.88
C MET A 397 0.74 5.41 13.63
N CYS A 398 1.33 5.06 12.49
CA CYS A 398 0.96 5.53 11.16
C CYS A 398 0.79 4.30 10.25
N SER A 399 -0.43 4.05 9.78
CA SER A 399 -0.81 2.86 8.99
C SER A 399 -1.68 3.20 7.77
N ILE A 400 -1.30 4.26 7.03
CA ILE A 400 -2.06 4.73 5.86
C ILE A 400 -1.95 3.73 4.71
N ASP A 401 -3.08 3.24 4.21
CA ASP A 401 -3.15 2.19 3.17
C ASP A 401 -2.93 2.70 1.73
N ASN A 402 -2.93 4.02 1.54
CA ASN A 402 -2.84 4.68 0.24
C ASN A 402 -1.73 5.75 0.20
N LEU A 403 -0.66 5.58 0.98
CA LEU A 403 0.49 6.48 1.08
C LEU A 403 0.98 7.11 -0.24
N PRO A 404 1.11 6.37 -1.37
CA PRO A 404 1.57 6.95 -2.64
C PRO A 404 0.66 8.05 -3.20
N ALA A 405 -0.60 8.15 -2.76
CA ALA A 405 -1.53 9.20 -3.18
C ALA A 405 -1.11 10.60 -2.70
N GLN A 406 -0.21 10.68 -1.70
CA GLN A 406 0.34 11.94 -1.19
C GLN A 406 1.43 12.53 -2.11
N LEU A 407 2.09 11.68 -2.91
CA LEU A 407 3.09 12.08 -3.92
C LEU A 407 2.65 11.60 -5.32
N PRO A 408 1.53 12.11 -5.84
CA PRO A 408 0.80 11.48 -6.93
C PRO A 408 1.48 11.60 -8.29
N ILE A 409 2.32 12.64 -8.52
CA ILE A 409 2.99 12.85 -9.81
C ILE A 409 4.02 11.75 -10.01
N GLU A 410 4.95 11.62 -9.06
CA GLU A 410 6.03 10.66 -9.17
C GLU A 410 5.54 9.22 -9.01
N ALA A 411 4.50 8.99 -8.20
CA ALA A 411 3.82 7.70 -8.15
C ALA A 411 3.21 7.32 -9.52
N THR A 412 2.64 8.28 -10.25
CA THR A 412 2.08 8.09 -11.61
C THR A 412 3.18 7.79 -12.63
N GLU A 413 4.30 8.51 -12.56
CA GLU A 413 5.44 8.29 -13.45
C GLU A 413 6.05 6.91 -13.23
N TYR A 414 6.39 6.60 -11.98
CA TYR A 414 7.01 5.32 -11.61
C TYR A 414 6.12 4.13 -11.94
N PHE A 415 4.82 4.19 -11.57
CA PHE A 415 3.88 3.13 -11.90
C PHE A 415 3.71 2.97 -13.41
N GLY A 416 3.64 4.09 -14.14
CA GLY A 416 3.55 4.10 -15.60
C GLY A 416 4.78 3.48 -16.26
N ASP A 417 5.99 3.68 -15.74
CA ASP A 417 7.23 3.07 -16.29
C ASP A 417 7.15 1.55 -16.31
N MET A 418 6.58 0.98 -15.25
CA MET A 418 6.42 -0.47 -15.11
C MET A 418 5.24 -1.01 -15.93
N LEU A 419 4.15 -0.25 -16.05
CA LEU A 419 2.96 -0.68 -16.79
C LEU A 419 3.13 -0.56 -18.31
N TYR A 420 3.77 0.53 -18.77
CA TYR A 420 3.88 0.92 -20.17
C TYR A 420 4.32 -0.20 -21.13
N PRO A 421 5.30 -1.06 -20.79
CA PRO A 421 5.71 -2.17 -21.67
C PRO A 421 4.61 -3.17 -22.03
N TYR A 422 3.54 -3.22 -21.24
CA TYR A 422 2.43 -4.16 -21.41
C TYR A 422 1.19 -3.51 -22.04
N VAL A 423 1.16 -2.18 -22.17
CA VAL A 423 -0.05 -1.47 -22.59
C VAL A 423 -0.44 -1.82 -24.02
N GLU A 424 0.52 -1.97 -24.93
CA GLU A 424 0.23 -2.28 -26.34
C GLU A 424 -0.54 -3.61 -26.48
N GLU A 425 -0.11 -4.68 -25.81
CA GLU A 425 -0.83 -5.96 -25.84
C GLU A 425 -2.23 -5.86 -25.20
N MET A 426 -2.40 -5.00 -24.18
CA MET A 426 -3.72 -4.71 -23.59
C MET A 426 -4.63 -3.95 -24.55
N ILE A 427 -4.11 -2.98 -25.31
CA ILE A 427 -4.89 -2.18 -26.28
C ILE A 427 -5.39 -3.06 -27.41
N LEU A 428 -4.55 -3.98 -27.86
CA LEU A 428 -4.88 -4.94 -28.92
C LEU A 428 -5.87 -6.02 -28.47
N SER A 429 -6.25 -6.05 -27.19
CA SER A 429 -7.20 -7.02 -26.68
C SER A 429 -8.63 -6.74 -27.12
N ASP A 430 -9.32 -7.79 -27.57
CA ASP A 430 -10.76 -7.80 -27.82
C ASP A 430 -11.48 -8.63 -26.74
N ALA A 431 -12.16 -7.94 -25.82
CA ALA A 431 -12.90 -8.56 -24.72
C ALA A 431 -14.07 -9.46 -25.19
N THR A 432 -14.53 -9.32 -26.44
CA THR A 432 -15.59 -10.15 -27.01
C THR A 432 -15.11 -11.53 -27.44
N GLN A 433 -13.81 -11.68 -27.72
CA GLN A 433 -13.20 -12.95 -28.10
C GLN A 433 -12.75 -13.74 -26.87
N PRO A 434 -12.61 -15.08 -26.95
CA PRO A 434 -12.10 -15.90 -25.85
C PRO A 434 -10.68 -15.48 -25.43
N LEU A 435 -10.34 -15.62 -24.14
CA LEU A 435 -9.03 -15.24 -23.61
C LEU A 435 -7.87 -15.97 -24.32
N GLU A 436 -8.08 -17.22 -24.73
CA GLU A 436 -7.09 -18.07 -25.38
C GLU A 436 -6.70 -17.56 -26.77
N SER A 437 -7.58 -16.81 -27.42
CA SER A 437 -7.34 -16.19 -28.73
C SER A 437 -6.46 -14.93 -28.64
N GLN A 438 -6.24 -14.41 -27.44
CA GLN A 438 -5.51 -13.17 -27.21
C GLN A 438 -4.01 -13.43 -27.15
N ASN A 439 -3.23 -12.55 -27.76
CA ASN A 439 -1.78 -12.61 -27.75
C ASN A 439 -1.19 -11.84 -26.55
N PHE A 440 -1.49 -12.31 -25.34
CA PHE A 440 -0.91 -11.77 -24.12
C PHE A 440 0.35 -12.53 -23.72
N SER A 441 1.35 -11.77 -23.25
CA SER A 441 2.44 -12.25 -22.43
C SER A 441 1.90 -13.00 -21.20
N PRO A 442 2.68 -13.92 -20.61
CA PRO A 442 2.27 -14.61 -19.38
C PRO A 442 1.90 -13.63 -18.26
N VAL A 443 2.60 -12.49 -18.16
CA VAL A 443 2.36 -11.47 -17.13
C VAL A 443 0.95 -10.90 -17.21
N VAL A 444 0.49 -10.51 -18.41
CA VAL A 444 -0.85 -9.96 -18.60
C VAL A 444 -1.90 -11.05 -18.61
N ARG A 445 -1.65 -12.18 -19.28
CA ARG A 445 -2.58 -13.32 -19.36
C ARG A 445 -2.97 -13.80 -17.97
N ASP A 446 -1.98 -14.00 -17.10
CA ASP A 446 -2.20 -14.47 -15.75
C ASP A 446 -2.83 -13.42 -14.85
N ALA A 447 -2.75 -12.13 -15.21
CA ALA A 447 -3.41 -11.04 -14.50
C ALA A 447 -4.89 -10.86 -14.89
N VAL A 448 -5.38 -11.54 -15.94
CA VAL A 448 -6.80 -11.52 -16.31
C VAL A 448 -7.60 -12.33 -15.29
N ILE A 449 -8.37 -11.64 -14.44
CA ILE A 449 -9.18 -12.29 -13.40
C ILE A 449 -10.61 -12.57 -13.83
N THR A 450 -11.11 -11.87 -14.85
CA THR A 450 -12.42 -12.13 -15.48
C THR A 450 -12.29 -12.06 -17.00
N SER A 451 -13.05 -12.88 -17.72
CA SER A 451 -13.19 -12.78 -19.18
C SER A 451 -14.50 -13.43 -19.62
N ASN A 452 -15.19 -12.83 -20.60
CA ASN A 452 -16.39 -13.40 -21.22
C ASN A 452 -17.46 -13.85 -20.18
N GLY A 453 -17.62 -13.06 -19.11
CA GLY A 453 -18.59 -13.30 -18.03
C GLY A 453 -18.24 -14.42 -17.05
N THR A 454 -17.01 -14.92 -17.06
CA THR A 454 -16.57 -16.01 -16.18
C THR A 454 -15.22 -15.72 -15.51
N LEU A 455 -14.96 -16.43 -14.41
CA LEU A 455 -13.63 -16.49 -13.79
C LEU A 455 -12.79 -17.57 -14.51
N PRO A 456 -11.60 -17.24 -15.03
CA PRO A 456 -10.65 -18.25 -15.50
C PRO A 456 -10.29 -19.25 -14.40
N ASP A 457 -9.84 -20.45 -14.79
CA ASP A 457 -9.59 -21.56 -13.83
C ASP A 457 -8.70 -21.17 -12.64
N LYS A 458 -7.67 -20.36 -12.90
CA LYS A 458 -6.75 -19.82 -11.88
C LYS A 458 -7.46 -19.02 -10.79
N TYR A 459 -8.63 -18.45 -11.07
CA TYR A 459 -9.38 -17.55 -10.19
C TYR A 459 -10.69 -18.13 -9.67
N LYS A 460 -11.06 -19.36 -10.04
CA LYS A 460 -12.25 -20.04 -9.49
C LYS A 460 -12.21 -20.24 -7.98
N TYR A 461 -11.03 -20.13 -7.35
CA TYR A 461 -10.91 -20.16 -5.89
C TYR A 461 -11.62 -18.97 -5.21
N ILE A 462 -11.81 -17.83 -5.89
CA ILE A 462 -12.51 -16.67 -5.34
C ILE A 462 -13.94 -17.06 -4.94
N GLN A 463 -14.62 -17.84 -5.79
CA GLN A 463 -15.95 -18.35 -5.51
C GLN A 463 -15.96 -19.25 -4.25
N LYS A 464 -14.97 -20.14 -4.11
CA LYS A 464 -14.82 -20.98 -2.91
C LYS A 464 -14.57 -20.16 -1.65
N LEU A 465 -13.79 -19.07 -1.74
CA LEU A 465 -13.57 -18.15 -0.61
C LEU A 465 -14.87 -17.45 -0.20
N ARG A 466 -15.71 -17.03 -1.17
CA ARG A 466 -17.04 -16.45 -0.90
C ARG A 466 -17.93 -17.46 -0.15
N GLU A 467 -18.07 -18.67 -0.69
CA GLU A 467 -18.88 -19.73 -0.10
C GLU A 467 -18.41 -20.09 1.33
N SER A 468 -17.09 -20.20 1.54
CA SER A 468 -16.53 -20.46 2.87
C SER A 468 -16.82 -19.33 3.86
N ARG A 469 -16.82 -18.07 3.41
CA ARG A 469 -17.12 -16.90 4.25
C ARG A 469 -18.60 -16.86 4.60
N GLU A 470 -19.49 -17.09 3.63
CA GLU A 470 -20.92 -17.18 3.85
C GLU A 470 -21.27 -18.32 4.82
N LEU A 471 -20.62 -19.48 4.69
CA LEU A 471 -20.77 -20.57 5.63
C LEU A 471 -20.31 -20.17 7.03
N ALA A 472 -19.14 -19.55 7.17
CA ALA A 472 -18.63 -19.08 8.47
C ALA A 472 -19.55 -18.03 9.11
N GLN A 473 -20.08 -17.09 8.32
CA GLN A 473 -21.07 -16.11 8.77
C GLN A 473 -22.37 -16.82 9.19
N SER A 474 -22.86 -17.78 8.42
CA SER A 474 -24.09 -18.53 8.74
C SER A 474 -23.94 -19.35 10.03
N LEU A 475 -22.78 -19.99 10.24
CA LEU A 475 -22.46 -20.72 11.47
C LEU A 475 -22.35 -19.76 12.67
N SER A 476 -21.72 -18.60 12.49
CA SER A 476 -21.66 -17.56 13.52
C SER A 476 -23.03 -16.94 13.81
N MET A 477 -23.94 -16.84 12.84
CA MET A 477 -25.30 -16.34 13.07
C MET A 477 -26.18 -17.41 13.73
N ALA A 478 -25.93 -18.70 13.45
CA ALA A 478 -26.64 -19.81 14.08
C ALA A 478 -26.30 -19.96 15.58
N THR A 479 -25.13 -19.49 16.02
CA THR A 479 -24.72 -19.50 17.43
C THR A 479 -25.19 -18.28 18.22
N LYS A 480 -25.63 -17.21 17.56
CA LYS A 480 -26.07 -15.98 18.22
C LYS A 480 -27.57 -16.01 18.53
N LYS A 481 -27.93 -15.62 19.75
CA LYS A 481 -29.33 -15.44 20.19
C LYS A 481 -29.86 -14.13 19.62
N LYS A 482 -30.92 -14.21 18.81
CA LYS A 482 -31.57 -13.03 18.25
C LYS A 482 -32.56 -12.45 19.24
N VAL A 483 -32.45 -11.14 19.49
CA VAL A 483 -33.35 -10.39 20.37
C VAL A 483 -33.98 -9.25 19.57
N LEU A 484 -35.31 -9.30 19.43
CA LEU A 484 -36.11 -8.23 18.81
C LEU A 484 -36.63 -7.30 19.90
N VAL A 485 -36.27 -6.02 19.85
CA VAL A 485 -36.74 -4.97 20.76
C VAL A 485 -37.81 -4.16 20.03
N LEU A 486 -39.06 -4.33 20.43
CA LEU A 486 -40.21 -3.63 19.84
C LEU A 486 -40.54 -2.36 20.63
N GLY A 487 -40.81 -1.26 19.92
CA GLY A 487 -41.13 0.04 20.51
C GLY A 487 -39.90 0.78 20.99
N SER A 488 -38.80 0.72 20.22
CA SER A 488 -37.54 1.33 20.59
C SER A 488 -37.58 2.85 20.44
N GLY A 489 -38.12 3.56 21.43
CA GLY A 489 -38.11 5.02 21.53
C GLY A 489 -36.96 5.55 22.40
N TYR A 490 -37.02 6.82 22.81
CA TYR A 490 -36.00 7.53 23.63
C TYR A 490 -35.65 6.89 24.99
N VAL A 491 -36.26 5.77 25.37
CA VAL A 491 -36.07 5.07 26.66
C VAL A 491 -35.40 3.70 26.52
N SER A 492 -35.02 3.29 25.30
CA SER A 492 -34.51 1.94 25.02
C SER A 492 -32.99 1.80 25.11
N GLU A 493 -32.27 2.92 25.18
CA GLU A 493 -30.80 2.97 25.17
C GLU A 493 -30.15 2.11 26.28
N PRO A 494 -30.58 2.13 27.55
CA PRO A 494 -29.96 1.30 28.58
C PRO A 494 -30.14 -0.21 28.35
N VAL A 495 -31.24 -0.60 27.70
CA VAL A 495 -31.53 -2.01 27.39
C VAL A 495 -30.71 -2.47 26.19
N LEU A 496 -30.57 -1.63 25.16
CA LEU A 496 -29.71 -1.91 24.01
C LEU A 496 -28.25 -2.03 24.45
N GLU A 497 -27.78 -1.11 25.29
CA GLU A 497 -26.41 -1.11 25.84
C GLU A 497 -26.14 -2.33 26.73
N TYR A 498 -27.14 -2.77 27.52
CA TYR A 498 -27.01 -3.99 28.32
C TYR A 498 -26.92 -5.25 27.46
N LEU A 499 -27.81 -5.36 26.45
CA LEU A 499 -27.84 -6.52 25.56
C LEU A 499 -26.60 -6.58 24.66
N SER A 500 -26.00 -5.44 24.30
CA SER A 500 -24.79 -5.39 23.47
C SER A 500 -23.51 -5.78 24.20
N ARG A 501 -23.57 -6.07 25.52
CA ARG A 501 -22.42 -6.56 26.30
C ARG A 501 -22.16 -8.06 26.12
N ASP A 502 -23.12 -8.80 25.57
CA ASP A 502 -22.94 -10.21 25.22
C ASP A 502 -22.75 -10.34 23.72
N ASP A 503 -21.55 -10.68 23.29
CA ASP A 503 -21.19 -10.85 21.88
C ASP A 503 -21.97 -11.96 21.17
N ASN A 504 -22.66 -12.82 21.94
CA ASN A 504 -23.56 -13.84 21.43
C ASN A 504 -24.99 -13.34 21.18
N ILE A 505 -25.30 -12.06 21.42
CA ILE A 505 -26.63 -11.49 21.20
C ILE A 505 -26.62 -10.60 19.96
N GLU A 506 -27.54 -10.87 19.03
CA GLU A 506 -27.81 -10.01 17.87
C GLU A 506 -29.12 -9.25 18.11
N ILE A 507 -29.05 -7.93 18.18
CA ILE A 507 -30.18 -7.07 18.53
C ILE A 507 -30.79 -6.46 17.27
N THR A 508 -32.09 -6.62 17.09
CA THR A 508 -32.87 -5.87 16.09
C THR A 508 -33.81 -4.95 16.84
N ALA A 509 -33.66 -3.64 16.68
CA ALA A 509 -34.55 -2.64 17.27
C ALA A 509 -35.54 -2.15 16.21
N LEU A 510 -36.82 -2.17 16.54
CA LEU A 510 -37.88 -1.66 15.68
C LEU A 510 -38.54 -0.46 16.36
N THR A 511 -38.30 0.73 15.79
CA THR A 511 -38.84 2.03 16.23
C THR A 511 -40.33 2.14 15.95
#